data_AF-A0A417M6K3-F1
#
_entry.id   AF-A0A417M6K3-F1
#
_cell.length_a   1.000
_cell.length_b   1.000
_cell.length_c   1.000
_cell.angle_alpha   90.00
_cell.angle_beta   90.00
_cell.angle_gamma   90.00
#
_symmetry.space_group_name_H-M   'P 1'
#
loop_
_entity.id
_entity.type
_entity.pdbx_description
1 polymer ?
#
loop_
_entity_poly.entity_id
_entity_poly.type
_entity_poly.pdbx_seq_one_letter_code
_entity_poly.pdbx_strand_id
1 'polypeptide(L)'
;MEAMQTLNPADVWEVVQKAIVWLARIGIVIDLTPGIKVQPVRWLIKQLGNLMNHDMKEQLDQLQKDFTDHKVDSWRMEILEFQSSCINHRRHTKEEFDHIIDILAKYDKYIKDHKLTNGQVDVAHEYILEIYKECMRTNDFALIKTEPEET
;
A
#
# COMPACT_ATOMS: atom_id res chain seq x y z
N MET A 1 13.74 -7.35 38.81
CA MET A 1 14.70 -6.30 38.36
C MET A 1 16.06 -6.89 38.68
N GLU A 2 16.94 -7.24 37.76
CA GLU A 2 17.23 -6.70 36.45
C GLU A 2 17.81 -7.81 35.57
N ALA A 3 17.34 -7.87 34.33
CA ALA A 3 18.18 -8.30 33.23
C ALA A 3 17.70 -7.46 32.06
N MET A 4 18.08 -6.18 32.05
CA MET A 4 18.30 -5.51 30.78
C MET A 4 19.51 -6.21 30.16
N GLN A 5 19.23 -7.39 29.58
CA GLN A 5 20.18 -8.09 28.73
C GLN A 5 20.61 -7.05 27.69
N THR A 6 21.90 -6.81 27.61
CA THR A 6 22.51 -6.10 26.50
C THR A 6 22.12 -6.85 25.25
N LEU A 7 21.03 -6.41 24.60
CA LEU A 7 20.48 -7.09 23.45
C LEU A 7 21.57 -7.06 22.37
N ASN A 8 22.06 -8.23 22.00
CA ASN A 8 22.97 -8.37 20.88
C ASN A 8 22.27 -7.78 19.64
N PRO A 9 22.93 -6.94 18.82
CA PRO A 9 22.33 -6.41 17.59
C PRO A 9 21.65 -7.48 16.73
N ALA A 10 22.20 -8.70 16.68
CA ALA A 10 21.61 -9.82 15.95
C ALA A 10 20.25 -10.28 16.52
N ASP A 11 20.11 -10.31 17.85
CA ASP A 11 18.90 -10.75 18.53
C ASP A 11 17.77 -9.72 18.37
N VAL A 12 18.11 -8.41 18.40
CA VAL A 12 17.12 -7.35 18.17
C VAL A 12 16.58 -7.40 16.75
N TRP A 13 17.47 -7.64 15.78
CA TRP A 13 17.09 -7.71 14.36
C TRP A 13 16.08 -8.83 14.09
N GLU A 14 16.29 -10.03 14.66
CA GLU A 14 15.33 -11.13 14.56
C GLU A 14 13.96 -10.79 15.16
N VAL A 15 13.95 -10.10 16.30
CA VAL A 15 12.72 -9.68 16.97
C VAL A 15 11.96 -8.65 16.13
N VAL A 16 12.68 -7.70 15.50
CA VAL A 16 12.09 -6.71 14.58
C VAL A 16 11.43 -7.42 13.40
N GLN A 17 12.12 -8.36 12.75
CA GLN A 17 11.59 -9.10 11.61
C GLN A 17 10.36 -9.93 12.01
N LYS A 18 10.40 -10.65 13.14
CA LYS A 18 9.26 -11.43 13.64
C LYS A 18 8.05 -10.54 13.95
N ALA A 19 8.27 -9.37 14.55
CA ALA A 19 7.20 -8.42 14.86
C ALA A 19 6.54 -7.88 13.58
N ILE A 20 7.32 -7.53 12.56
CA ILE A 20 6.82 -7.08 11.26
C ILE A 20 6.04 -8.17 10.54
N VAL A 21 6.55 -9.41 10.50
CA VAL A 21 5.84 -10.55 9.91
C VAL A 21 4.52 -10.80 10.63
N TRP A 22 4.50 -10.64 11.95
CA TRP A 22 3.28 -10.79 12.74
C TRP A 22 2.27 -9.68 12.46
N LEU A 23 2.72 -8.42 12.37
CA LEU A 23 1.87 -7.30 11.95
C LEU A 23 1.30 -7.55 10.53
N ALA A 24 2.09 -8.16 9.62
CA ALA A 24 1.67 -8.41 8.24
C ALA A 24 0.55 -9.44 8.18
N ARG A 25 0.64 -10.47 9.02
CA ARG A 25 -0.40 -11.51 9.16
C ARG A 25 -1.72 -10.97 9.71
N ILE A 26 -1.70 -9.87 10.44
CA ILE A 26 -2.91 -9.22 10.98
C ILE A 26 -3.48 -8.21 9.96
N GLY A 27 -2.88 -8.11 8.76
CA GLY A 27 -3.22 -7.10 7.76
C GLY A 27 -2.69 -5.71 8.10
N ILE A 28 -2.18 -5.49 9.30
CA ILE A 28 -1.80 -4.16 9.81
C ILE A 28 -0.55 -3.58 9.09
N VAL A 29 0.20 -4.39 8.35
CA VAL A 29 1.36 -3.90 7.57
C VAL A 29 0.94 -3.25 6.25
N ILE A 30 -0.21 -3.62 5.68
CA ILE A 30 -0.57 -3.24 4.31
C ILE A 30 -2.07 -2.86 4.16
N ASP A 31 -2.95 -3.25 5.08
CA ASP A 31 -4.40 -3.11 4.92
C ASP A 31 -4.96 -1.78 5.45
N LEU A 32 -5.25 -0.91 4.47
CA LEU A 32 -6.62 -0.56 4.11
C LEU A 32 -7.58 -0.15 5.24
N THR A 33 -7.15 0.63 6.23
CA THR A 33 -8.08 1.33 7.14
C THR A 33 -8.10 2.84 6.84
N PRO A 34 -9.17 3.40 6.23
CA PRO A 34 -9.25 4.83 5.94
C PRO A 34 -9.54 5.61 7.23
N GLY A 35 -8.57 6.39 7.70
CA GLY A 35 -8.78 7.35 8.81
C GLY A 35 -7.74 7.31 9.92
N ILE A 36 -6.95 6.24 10.03
CA ILE A 36 -5.90 6.13 11.05
C ILE A 36 -4.55 6.46 10.40
N LYS A 37 -3.99 7.65 10.68
CA LYS A 37 -2.65 8.10 10.20
C LYS A 37 -1.47 7.34 10.84
N VAL A 38 -1.71 6.17 11.43
CA VAL A 38 -0.69 5.44 12.17
C VAL A 38 -0.16 4.35 11.26
N GLN A 39 1.10 4.46 10.87
CA GLN A 39 1.88 3.39 10.23
C GLN A 39 2.54 2.60 11.37
N PRO A 40 1.91 1.55 11.93
CA PRO A 40 2.37 0.88 13.15
C PRO A 40 3.77 0.27 13.02
N VAL A 41 4.12 -0.22 11.82
CA VAL A 41 5.49 -0.65 11.50
C VAL A 41 6.47 0.51 11.63
N ARG A 42 6.14 1.67 11.04
CA ARG A 42 6.99 2.87 11.14
C ARG A 42 7.08 3.40 12.57
N TRP A 43 6.00 3.31 13.34
CA TRP A 43 6.01 3.65 14.76
C TRP A 43 6.96 2.72 15.53
N LEU A 44 6.86 1.41 15.31
CA LEU A 44 7.74 0.41 15.93
C LEU A 44 9.20 0.64 15.55
N ILE A 45 9.49 0.84 14.26
CA ILE A 45 10.83 1.13 13.75
C ILE A 45 11.41 2.42 14.37
N LYS A 46 10.62 3.50 14.48
CA LYS A 46 11.05 4.75 15.12
C LYS A 46 11.36 4.59 16.61
N GLN A 47 10.55 3.81 17.33
CA GLN A 47 10.80 3.55 18.75
C GLN A 47 12.12 2.79 18.96
N LEU A 48 12.40 1.81 18.09
CA LEU A 48 13.62 1.02 18.15
C LEU A 48 14.84 1.81 17.70
N GLY A 49 14.74 2.59 16.62
CA GLY A 49 15.84 3.44 16.13
C GLY A 49 16.32 4.49 17.13
N ASN A 50 15.45 4.95 18.04
CA ASN A 50 15.84 5.86 19.13
C ASN A 50 16.62 5.17 20.26
N LEU A 51 16.60 3.83 20.33
CA LEU A 51 17.24 3.04 21.38
C LEU A 51 18.52 2.33 20.92
N MET A 52 18.86 2.39 19.62
CA MET A 52 19.86 1.52 18.98
C MET A 52 21.06 2.31 18.42
N ASN A 53 22.20 1.62 18.29
CA ASN A 53 23.47 2.19 17.83
C ASN A 53 23.44 2.57 16.32
N HIS A 54 24.41 3.35 15.84
CA HIS A 54 24.41 3.95 14.50
C HIS A 54 24.22 2.92 13.36
N ASP A 55 24.90 1.77 13.40
CA ASP A 55 24.81 0.73 12.35
C ASP A 55 23.40 0.12 12.21
N MET A 56 22.69 -0.01 13.32
CA MET A 56 21.34 -0.57 13.31
C MET A 56 20.30 0.46 12.88
N LYS A 57 20.57 1.74 13.15
CA LYS A 57 19.75 2.84 12.67
C LYS A 57 19.74 2.88 11.14
N GLU A 58 20.88 2.65 10.49
CA GLU A 58 20.95 2.57 9.03
C GLU A 58 20.15 1.39 8.46
N GLN A 59 20.22 0.21 9.09
CA GLN A 59 19.41 -0.96 8.67
C GLN A 59 17.91 -0.74 8.86
N LEU A 60 17.51 -0.04 9.92
CA LEU A 60 16.12 0.33 10.19
C LEU A 60 15.60 1.38 9.19
N ASP A 61 16.44 2.35 8.83
CA ASP A 61 16.10 3.36 7.84
C ASP A 61 15.97 2.75 6.43
N GLN A 62 16.87 1.82 6.07
CA GLN A 62 16.75 1.02 4.84
C GLN A 62 15.45 0.22 4.82
N LEU A 63 15.15 -0.49 5.91
CA LEU A 63 13.92 -1.28 6.02
C LEU A 63 12.66 -0.39 5.88
N GLN A 64 12.64 0.79 6.50
CA GLN A 64 11.54 1.74 6.35
C GLN A 64 11.38 2.23 4.91
N LYS A 65 12.50 2.43 4.22
CA LYS A 65 12.52 2.80 2.81
C LYS A 65 12.00 1.66 1.94
N ASP A 66 12.43 0.43 2.17
CA ASP A 66 11.95 -0.75 1.43
C ASP A 66 10.42 -0.94 1.59
N PHE A 67 9.88 -0.72 2.80
CA PHE A 67 8.42 -0.74 3.00
C PHE A 67 7.69 0.35 2.23
N THR A 68 8.29 1.53 2.17
CA THR A 68 7.77 2.68 1.43
C THR A 68 7.75 2.40 -0.06
N ASP A 69 8.87 1.89 -0.58
CA ASP A 69 9.04 1.57 -2.00
C ASP A 69 8.11 0.42 -2.42
N HIS A 70 8.03 -0.66 -1.63
CA HIS A 70 7.09 -1.77 -1.86
C HIS A 70 5.63 -1.34 -1.89
N LYS A 71 5.23 -0.38 -1.03
CA LYS A 71 3.86 0.12 -1.02
C LYS A 71 3.51 0.88 -2.29
N VAL A 72 4.43 1.73 -2.75
CA VAL A 72 4.29 2.49 -4.00
C VAL A 72 4.25 1.56 -5.19
N ASP A 73 5.08 0.53 -5.20
CA ASP A 73 5.09 -0.48 -6.24
C ASP A 73 3.80 -1.30 -6.27
N SER A 74 3.26 -1.67 -5.10
CA SER A 74 1.97 -2.37 -5.00
C SER A 74 0.82 -1.56 -5.60
N TRP A 75 0.70 -0.28 -5.23
CA TRP A 75 -0.32 0.60 -5.82
C TRP A 75 -0.12 0.81 -7.31
N ARG A 76 1.13 0.98 -7.75
CA ARG A 76 1.46 1.12 -9.17
C ARG A 76 1.02 -0.11 -9.95
N MET A 77 1.30 -1.30 -9.44
CA MET A 77 0.87 -2.55 -10.06
C MET A 77 -0.65 -2.63 -10.17
N GLU A 78 -1.39 -2.34 -9.10
CA GLU A 78 -2.85 -2.38 -9.09
C GLU A 78 -3.46 -1.41 -10.11
N ILE A 79 -2.93 -0.19 -10.22
CA ILE A 79 -3.34 0.81 -11.23
C ILE A 79 -3.09 0.29 -12.65
N LEU A 80 -1.90 -0.24 -12.92
CA LEU A 80 -1.55 -0.74 -14.25
C LEU A 80 -2.33 -2.00 -14.62
N GLU A 81 -2.63 -2.87 -13.66
CA GLU A 81 -3.48 -4.04 -13.86
C GLU A 81 -4.92 -3.65 -14.21
N PHE A 82 -5.49 -2.66 -13.51
CA PHE A 82 -6.82 -2.13 -13.82
C PHE A 82 -6.87 -1.44 -15.19
N GLN A 83 -5.82 -0.67 -15.53
CA GLN A 83 -5.71 -0.08 -16.87
C GLN A 83 -5.61 -1.18 -17.95
N SER A 84 -4.81 -2.22 -17.71
CA SER A 84 -4.68 -3.37 -18.61
C SER A 84 -6.01 -4.10 -18.78
N SER A 85 -6.79 -4.30 -17.71
CA SER A 85 -8.11 -4.93 -17.82
C SER A 85 -9.09 -4.08 -18.63
N CYS A 86 -9.04 -2.75 -18.48
CA CYS A 86 -9.80 -1.82 -19.30
C CYS A 86 -9.42 -1.89 -20.79
N ILE A 87 -8.11 -1.95 -21.11
CA ILE A 87 -7.62 -2.15 -22.49
C ILE A 87 -8.12 -3.48 -23.06
N ASN A 88 -8.17 -4.53 -22.24
CA ASN A 88 -8.68 -5.84 -22.62
C ASN A 88 -10.23 -5.91 -22.68
N HIS A 89 -10.92 -4.76 -22.72
CA HIS A 89 -12.37 -4.65 -22.81
C HIS A 89 -13.14 -5.35 -21.67
N ARG A 90 -12.50 -5.55 -20.51
CA ARG A 90 -13.22 -6.04 -19.34
C ARG A 90 -14.12 -4.92 -18.81
N ARG A 91 -15.41 -5.24 -18.63
CA ARG A 91 -16.35 -4.33 -17.97
C ARG A 91 -16.12 -4.37 -16.46
N HIS A 92 -16.16 -3.21 -15.84
CA HIS A 92 -15.95 -3.02 -14.41
C HIS A 92 -17.17 -2.40 -13.74
N THR A 93 -17.41 -2.74 -12.48
CA THR A 93 -18.50 -2.12 -11.71
C THR A 93 -18.10 -0.71 -11.30
N LYS A 94 -19.08 0.10 -10.89
CA LYS A 94 -18.80 1.46 -10.41
C LYS A 94 -17.89 1.43 -9.18
N GLU A 95 -18.07 0.45 -8.30
CA GLU A 95 -17.27 0.27 -7.08
C GLU A 95 -15.81 -0.04 -7.39
N GLU A 96 -15.53 -0.88 -8.40
CA GLU A 96 -14.16 -1.16 -8.85
C GLU A 96 -13.48 0.11 -9.39
N PHE A 97 -14.21 0.95 -10.12
CA PHE A 97 -13.70 2.26 -10.58
C PHE A 97 -13.48 3.23 -9.42
N ASP A 98 -14.42 3.35 -8.49
CA ASP A 98 -14.29 4.26 -7.34
C ASP A 98 -13.08 3.86 -6.48
N HIS A 99 -12.84 2.56 -6.30
CA HIS A 99 -11.67 2.02 -5.60
C HIS A 99 -10.35 2.39 -6.27
N ILE A 100 -10.22 2.17 -7.58
CA ILE A 100 -8.97 2.48 -8.27
C ILE A 100 -8.69 3.99 -8.33
N ILE A 101 -9.73 4.83 -8.42
CA ILE A 101 -9.61 6.29 -8.37
C ILE A 101 -9.11 6.75 -7.00
N ASP A 102 -9.57 6.14 -5.91
CA ASP A 102 -9.05 6.42 -4.56
C ASP A 102 -7.58 5.99 -4.41
N ILE A 103 -7.19 4.85 -4.98
CA ILE A 103 -5.79 4.42 -5.02
C ILE A 103 -4.93 5.41 -5.81
N LEU A 104 -5.37 5.85 -6.99
CA LEU A 104 -4.70 6.89 -7.78
C LEU A 104 -4.47 8.16 -6.96
N ALA A 105 -5.48 8.64 -6.24
CA ALA A 105 -5.35 9.82 -5.38
C ALA A 105 -4.36 9.60 -4.22
N LYS A 106 -4.39 8.43 -3.58
CA LYS A 106 -3.44 8.06 -2.50
C LYS A 106 -2.01 7.98 -3.03
N TYR A 107 -1.83 7.33 -4.16
CA TYR A 107 -0.55 7.16 -4.83
C TYR A 107 0.07 8.52 -5.18
N ASP A 108 -0.69 9.36 -5.87
CA ASP A 108 -0.23 10.66 -6.39
C ASP A 108 0.16 11.62 -5.26
N LYS A 109 -0.60 11.61 -4.15
CA LYS A 109 -0.25 12.33 -2.93
C LYS A 109 1.04 11.79 -2.30
N TYR A 110 1.17 10.47 -2.20
CA TYR A 110 2.29 9.83 -1.52
C TYR A 110 3.63 10.06 -2.26
N ILE A 111 3.65 9.93 -3.59
CA ILE A 111 4.86 10.19 -4.37
C ILE A 111 5.29 11.66 -4.30
N LYS A 112 4.35 12.61 -4.24
CA LYS A 112 4.63 14.05 -4.07
C LYS A 112 5.20 14.35 -2.68
N ASP A 113 4.57 13.81 -1.64
CA ASP A 113 5.00 14.00 -0.24
C ASP A 113 6.39 13.41 0.02
N HIS A 114 6.79 12.36 -0.71
CA HIS A 114 8.06 11.65 -0.50
C HIS A 114 9.09 11.87 -1.62
N LYS A 115 8.78 12.75 -2.60
CA LYS A 115 9.62 13.06 -3.76
C LYS A 115 10.08 11.79 -4.52
N LEU A 116 9.19 10.82 -4.64
CA LEU A 116 9.42 9.56 -5.34
C LEU A 116 9.10 9.70 -6.83
N THR A 117 9.64 8.80 -7.64
CA THR A 117 9.38 8.81 -9.09
C THR A 117 8.01 8.22 -9.40
N ASN A 118 7.29 8.88 -10.30
CA ASN A 118 5.97 8.46 -10.73
C ASN A 118 6.01 7.15 -11.57
N GLY A 119 6.97 7.05 -12.49
CA GLY A 119 6.97 5.98 -13.49
C GLY A 119 5.95 6.26 -14.59
N GLN A 120 5.05 5.31 -14.90
CA GLN A 120 4.08 5.39 -16.01
C GLN A 120 2.62 5.54 -15.55
N VAL A 121 2.38 5.97 -14.32
CA VAL A 121 1.03 6.04 -13.74
C VAL A 121 0.19 7.20 -14.30
N ASP A 122 0.79 8.30 -14.75
CA ASP A 122 0.02 9.44 -15.30
C ASP A 122 -0.83 9.06 -16.51
N VAL A 123 -0.27 8.24 -17.42
CA VAL A 123 -0.98 7.77 -18.61
C VAL A 123 -2.13 6.83 -18.22
N ALA A 124 -1.87 5.93 -17.26
CA ALA A 124 -2.90 5.04 -16.75
C ALA A 124 -4.02 5.80 -16.05
N HIS A 125 -3.67 6.84 -15.28
CA HIS A 125 -4.60 7.72 -14.60
C HIS A 125 -5.54 8.41 -15.59
N GLU A 126 -4.99 9.05 -16.62
CA GLU A 126 -5.77 9.72 -17.65
C GLU A 126 -6.73 8.75 -18.34
N TYR A 127 -6.23 7.59 -18.78
CA TYR A 127 -7.03 6.57 -19.45
C TYR A 127 -8.18 6.03 -18.58
N ILE A 128 -7.91 5.70 -17.31
CA ILE A 128 -8.94 5.19 -16.39
C ILE A 128 -10.03 6.26 -16.15
N LEU A 129 -9.65 7.53 -15.98
CA LEU A 129 -10.62 8.60 -15.77
C LEU A 129 -11.49 8.87 -16.99
N GLU A 130 -10.95 8.74 -18.20
CA GLU A 130 -11.73 8.87 -19.44
C GLU A 130 -12.81 7.79 -19.52
N ILE A 131 -12.45 6.52 -19.29
CA ILE A 131 -13.42 5.41 -19.29
C ILE A 131 -14.46 5.60 -18.20
N TYR A 132 -14.04 5.97 -16.99
CA TYR A 132 -14.97 6.20 -15.89
C TYR A 132 -16.00 7.29 -16.23
N LYS A 133 -15.55 8.42 -16.78
CA LYS A 133 -16.45 9.51 -17.19
C LYS A 133 -17.42 9.06 -18.28
N GLU A 134 -16.96 8.25 -19.22
CA GLU A 134 -17.84 7.71 -20.26
C GLU A 134 -18.88 6.76 -19.67
N CYS A 135 -18.48 5.82 -18.80
CA CYS A 135 -19.41 4.94 -18.09
C CYS A 135 -20.42 5.73 -17.23
N MET A 136 -20.00 6.84 -16.59
CA MET A 136 -20.92 7.73 -15.86
C MET A 136 -21.93 8.42 -16.77
N ARG A 137 -21.54 8.79 -18.00
CA ARG A 137 -22.40 9.46 -18.97
C ARG A 137 -23.40 8.51 -19.63
N THR A 138 -22.97 7.27 -19.91
CA THR A 138 -23.77 6.26 -20.61
C THR A 138 -24.48 5.29 -19.67
N ASN A 139 -24.14 5.32 -18.37
CA ASN A 139 -24.54 4.35 -17.36
C ASN A 139 -24.13 2.90 -17.72
N ASP A 140 -23.01 2.74 -18.43
CA ASP A 140 -22.51 1.47 -18.97
C ASP A 140 -21.53 0.75 -18.02
N PHE A 141 -21.88 0.62 -16.75
CA PHE A 141 -21.10 -0.15 -15.76
C PHE A 141 -21.43 -1.64 -15.80
N ALA A 142 -20.48 -2.50 -15.41
CA ALA A 142 -20.78 -3.90 -15.16
C ALA A 142 -21.82 -4.02 -14.03
N LEU A 143 -22.80 -4.90 -14.22
CA LEU A 143 -23.77 -5.22 -13.19
C LEU A 143 -23.09 -6.07 -12.13
N ILE A 144 -23.34 -5.76 -10.85
CA ILE A 144 -22.91 -6.59 -9.73
C ILE A 144 -23.54 -7.98 -9.93
N LYS A 145 -22.72 -9.02 -10.04
CA LYS A 145 -23.22 -10.40 -10.02
C LYS A 145 -23.66 -10.70 -8.59
N THR A 146 -24.96 -10.56 -8.32
CA THR A 146 -25.56 -11.20 -7.15
C THR A 146 -25.49 -12.70 -7.39
N GLU A 147 -24.61 -13.41 -6.69
CA GLU A 147 -24.68 -14.87 -6.69
C GLU A 147 -26.06 -15.26 -6.14
N PRO A 148 -26.84 -16.11 -6.84
CA PRO A 148 -28.11 -16.56 -6.32
C PRO A 148 -27.84 -17.34 -5.03
N GLU A 149 -28.49 -16.95 -3.93
CA GLU A 149 -28.52 -17.77 -2.72
C GLU A 149 -29.07 -19.14 -3.10
N GLU A 150 -28.22 -20.17 -3.01
CA GLU A 150 -28.64 -21.57 -3.10
C GLU A 150 -29.54 -21.86 -1.89
N THR A 151 -30.86 -21.83 -2.10
CA THR A 151 -31.89 -22.32 -1.16
C THR A 151 -32.15 -23.79 -1.31
#